data_AF-A0AA39K1V1-F1
#
_entry.id   AF-A0AA39K1V1-F1
#
_cell.length_a   1.000
_cell.length_b   1.000
_cell.length_c   1.000
_cell.angle_alpha   90.00
_cell.angle_beta   90.00
_cell.angle_gamma   90.00
#
_symmetry.space_group_name_H-M   'P 1'
#
loop_
_entity.id
_entity.type
_entity.pdbx_description
1 polymer ?
#
loop_
_entity_poly.entity_id
_entity_poly.type
_entity_poly.pdbx_seq_one_letter_code
_entity_poly.pdbx_strand_id
1 'polypeptide(L)'
;MDVWRALDICTGSLGALKTLAINDSHHTSMASTGHPTYTNIILSSLSFTPDLQSLSIFDVPLHALMIPPAVLQHLEEFRFQLYNQASAMLDLLPLMDNLCRLDITCDADVEQFERIIELPTVASLTLRDGESFNALPLVWSLLHLDNLRMLSLSYEGNILDPAWPCC
;
A
#
# COMPACT_ATOMS: atom_id res chain seq x y z
N MET A 1 14.16 14.88 -8.44
CA MET A 1 13.43 14.29 -9.58
C MET A 1 12.63 13.16 -8.99
N ASP A 2 11.31 13.23 -9.12
CA ASP A 2 10.42 12.25 -8.50
C ASP A 2 10.70 10.85 -9.06
N VAL A 3 10.92 9.86 -8.19
CA VAL A 3 11.37 8.50 -8.60
C VAL A 3 10.44 7.87 -9.64
N TRP A 4 9.14 8.12 -9.54
CA TRP A 4 8.14 7.57 -10.46
C TRP A 4 8.23 8.11 -11.89
N ARG A 5 8.74 9.33 -12.11
CA ARG A 5 8.90 9.90 -13.46
C ARG A 5 9.97 9.16 -14.29
N ALA A 6 10.85 8.41 -13.62
CA ALA A 6 11.79 7.54 -14.32
C ALA A 6 11.06 6.42 -15.08
N LEU A 7 9.86 6.01 -14.63
CA LEU A 7 9.06 4.98 -15.30
C LEU A 7 8.60 5.44 -16.69
N ASP A 8 8.32 6.73 -16.86
CA ASP A 8 7.88 7.29 -18.15
C ASP A 8 8.97 7.22 -19.23
N ILE A 9 10.23 7.10 -18.83
CA ILE A 9 11.38 6.89 -19.74
C ILE A 9 11.46 5.43 -20.19
N CYS A 10 10.87 4.49 -19.43
CA CYS A 10 10.99 3.05 -19.65
C CYS A 10 9.85 2.44 -20.49
N THR A 11 8.90 3.24 -20.99
CA THR A 11 7.62 2.84 -21.63
C THR A 11 7.72 1.74 -22.70
N GLY A 12 8.86 1.57 -23.38
CA GLY A 12 9.08 0.50 -24.37
C GLY A 12 9.61 -0.83 -23.84
N SER A 13 9.99 -0.94 -22.57
CA SER A 13 10.69 -2.12 -21.99
C SER A 13 9.95 -2.79 -20.85
N LEU A 14 8.81 -2.25 -20.42
CA LEU A 14 8.09 -2.71 -19.23
C LEU A 14 7.03 -3.78 -19.50
N GLY A 15 6.82 -4.18 -20.76
CA GLY A 15 5.75 -5.11 -21.14
C GLY A 15 5.80 -6.48 -20.47
N ALA A 16 6.99 -6.95 -20.08
CA ALA A 16 7.18 -8.22 -19.36
C ALA A 16 7.44 -8.02 -17.85
N LEU A 17 7.28 -6.80 -17.33
CA LEU A 17 7.53 -6.50 -15.93
C LEU A 17 6.47 -7.15 -15.05
N LYS A 18 6.90 -8.04 -14.16
CA LYS A 18 6.02 -8.73 -13.20
C LYS A 18 6.01 -8.13 -11.81
N THR A 19 7.09 -7.45 -11.44
CA THR A 19 7.29 -6.89 -10.11
C THR A 19 7.80 -5.47 -10.22
N LEU A 20 7.14 -4.55 -9.52
CA LEU A 20 7.53 -3.15 -9.45
C LEU A 20 7.58 -2.71 -8.00
N ALA A 21 8.70 -2.13 -7.61
CA ALA A 21 8.86 -1.47 -6.32
C ALA A 21 9.20 0.00 -6.54
N ILE A 22 8.41 0.89 -5.94
CA ILE A 22 8.63 2.33 -5.91
C ILE A 22 8.95 2.68 -4.45
N ASN A 23 10.15 3.20 -4.23
CA ASN A 23 10.58 3.70 -2.92
C ASN A 23 11.22 5.08 -3.11
N ASP A 24 10.81 6.05 -2.28
CA ASP A 24 11.43 7.38 -2.22
C ASP A 24 11.89 7.76 -0.80
N SER A 25 12.87 7.01 -0.29
CA SER A 25 13.55 7.25 1.00
C SER A 25 14.15 8.65 1.17
N HIS A 26 14.26 9.48 0.13
CA HIS A 26 14.71 10.87 0.30
C HIS A 26 13.63 11.74 0.96
N HIS A 27 12.35 11.40 0.79
CA HIS A 27 11.24 12.18 1.33
C HIS A 27 11.14 12.08 2.86
N THR A 28 11.46 10.93 3.45
CA THR A 28 11.44 10.74 4.91
C THR A 28 12.46 11.65 5.63
N SER A 29 13.56 12.03 4.96
CA SER A 29 14.54 12.97 5.54
C SER A 29 14.12 14.46 5.50
N MET A 30 13.25 14.84 4.57
CA MET A 30 12.86 16.24 4.34
C MET A 30 11.44 16.60 4.82
N ALA A 31 10.70 15.64 5.38
CA ALA A 31 9.35 15.83 5.93
C ALA A 31 9.26 16.92 7.02
N SER A 32 10.39 17.37 7.57
CA SER A 32 10.51 18.51 8.49
C SER A 32 10.27 19.88 7.86
N THR A 33 10.11 19.97 6.53
CA THR A 33 10.02 21.25 5.79
C THR A 33 8.64 21.57 5.19
N GLY A 34 7.64 20.71 5.37
CA GLY A 34 6.24 21.03 5.08
C GLY A 34 5.89 21.25 3.60
N HIS A 35 6.66 20.67 2.66
CA HIS A 35 6.33 20.75 1.23
C HIS A 35 5.58 19.49 0.76
N PRO A 36 4.32 19.63 0.28
CA PRO A 36 3.56 18.52 -0.28
C PRO A 36 4.02 18.30 -1.73
N THR A 37 4.96 17.38 -1.93
CA THR A 37 5.57 17.18 -3.27
C THR A 37 4.73 16.29 -4.18
N TYR A 38 3.76 15.55 -3.63
CA TYR A 38 3.04 14.48 -4.32
C TYR A 38 1.52 14.66 -4.28
N THR A 39 1.01 15.55 -5.15
CA THR A 39 -0.44 15.72 -5.34
C THR A 39 -0.89 14.99 -6.62
N ASN A 40 -1.94 14.17 -6.51
CA ASN A 40 -2.64 13.51 -7.63
C ASN A 40 -1.71 12.78 -8.63
N ILE A 41 -0.91 11.82 -8.16
CA ILE A 41 -0.02 11.08 -9.06
C ILE A 41 -0.82 10.05 -9.86
N ILE A 42 -0.79 10.24 -11.18
CA ILE A 42 -1.23 9.25 -12.15
C ILE A 42 0.02 8.53 -12.65
N LEU A 43 0.21 7.27 -12.25
CA LEU A 43 1.27 6.43 -12.81
C LEU A 43 0.81 5.88 -14.17
N SER A 44 0.82 6.74 -15.19
CA SER A 44 0.44 6.37 -16.56
C SER A 44 1.33 5.25 -17.12
N SER A 45 2.58 5.17 -16.63
CA SER A 45 3.52 4.11 -16.98
C SER A 45 3.06 2.68 -16.65
N LEU A 46 2.12 2.51 -15.72
CA LEU A 46 1.54 1.19 -15.41
C LEU A 46 0.69 0.64 -16.57
N SER A 47 0.22 1.50 -17.49
CA SER A 47 -0.48 1.03 -18.69
C SER A 47 0.41 0.20 -19.62
N PHE A 48 1.74 0.29 -19.47
CA PHE A 48 2.72 -0.51 -20.22
C PHE A 48 3.19 -1.74 -19.46
N THR A 49 2.62 -2.03 -18.28
CA THR A 49 2.91 -3.21 -17.45
C THR A 49 1.65 -4.07 -17.27
N PRO A 50 1.06 -4.62 -18.35
CA PRO A 50 -0.19 -5.36 -18.26
C PRO A 50 -0.07 -6.64 -17.42
N ASP A 51 1.12 -7.24 -17.38
CA ASP A 51 1.41 -8.49 -16.68
C ASP A 51 1.99 -8.27 -15.26
N LEU A 52 1.77 -7.08 -14.67
CA LEU A 52 2.28 -6.77 -13.35
C LEU A 52 1.51 -7.57 -12.29
N GLN A 53 2.21 -8.43 -11.56
CA GLN A 53 1.65 -9.29 -10.53
C GLN A 53 1.92 -8.76 -9.12
N SER A 54 3.01 -7.99 -8.94
CA SER A 54 3.43 -7.52 -7.62
C SER A 54 3.79 -6.03 -7.68
N LEU A 55 3.13 -5.24 -6.82
CA LEU A 55 3.37 -3.81 -6.68
C LEU A 55 3.71 -3.47 -5.22
N SER A 56 4.79 -2.72 -5.03
CA SER A 56 5.24 -2.22 -3.74
C SER A 56 5.45 -0.72 -3.81
N ILE A 57 4.82 0.05 -2.92
CA ILE A 57 4.96 1.51 -2.84
C ILE A 57 5.28 1.91 -1.40
N PHE A 58 6.50 2.35 -1.16
CA PHE A 58 7.01 2.75 0.16
C PHE A 58 7.60 4.16 0.11
N ASP A 59 7.52 4.89 1.21
CA ASP A 59 8.11 6.23 1.38
C ASP A 59 7.68 7.28 0.34
N VAL A 60 6.54 7.07 -0.32
CA VAL A 60 5.93 8.04 -1.24
C VAL A 60 4.59 8.49 -0.65
N PRO A 61 4.47 9.71 -0.09
CA PRO A 61 3.19 10.20 0.45
C PRO A 61 2.22 10.55 -0.69
N LEU A 62 1.49 9.56 -1.21
CA LEU A 62 0.54 9.75 -2.30
C LEU A 62 -0.81 10.21 -1.78
N HIS A 63 -1.23 11.43 -2.13
CA HIS A 63 -2.61 11.85 -1.83
C HIS A 63 -3.66 11.03 -2.62
N ALA A 64 -3.33 10.60 -3.84
CA ALA A 64 -4.17 9.75 -4.67
C ALA A 64 -3.29 8.92 -5.61
N LEU A 65 -3.71 7.68 -5.87
CA LEU A 65 -3.06 6.76 -6.80
C LEU A 65 -4.09 6.23 -7.79
N MET A 66 -3.86 6.49 -9.08
CA MET A 66 -4.68 5.96 -10.16
C MET A 66 -3.95 4.81 -10.84
N ILE A 67 -4.38 3.58 -10.57
CA ILE A 67 -3.89 2.37 -11.24
C ILE A 67 -4.88 1.99 -12.35
N PRO A 68 -4.42 1.66 -13.57
CA PRO A 68 -5.30 1.16 -14.61
C PRO A 68 -6.07 -0.10 -14.15
N PRO A 69 -7.38 -0.23 -14.43
CA PRO A 69 -8.17 -1.40 -14.02
C PRO A 69 -7.59 -2.74 -14.48
N ALA A 70 -7.02 -2.77 -15.68
CA ALA A 70 -6.37 -3.97 -16.21
C ALA A 70 -5.21 -4.45 -15.32
N VAL A 71 -4.45 -3.52 -14.72
CA VAL A 71 -3.35 -3.85 -13.81
C VAL A 71 -3.89 -4.31 -12.45
N LEU A 72 -4.91 -3.62 -11.91
CA LEU A 72 -5.56 -4.00 -10.65
C LEU A 72 -6.08 -5.43 -10.67
N GLN A 73 -6.66 -5.85 -11.80
CA GLN A 73 -7.20 -7.20 -11.97
C GLN A 73 -6.14 -8.29 -12.02
N HIS A 74 -4.89 -7.99 -12.38
CA HIS A 74 -3.81 -9.00 -12.44
C HIS A 74 -2.91 -8.98 -11.21
N LEU A 75 -3.11 -8.02 -10.30
CA LEU A 75 -2.27 -7.86 -9.13
C LEU A 75 -2.54 -8.98 -8.12
N GLU A 76 -1.51 -9.76 -7.83
CA GLU A 76 -1.53 -10.86 -6.86
C GLU A 76 -0.95 -10.44 -5.51
N GLU A 77 0.01 -9.51 -5.51
CA GLU A 77 0.66 -8.99 -4.32
C GLU A 77 0.66 -7.46 -4.30
N PHE A 78 0.22 -6.88 -3.18
CA PHE A 78 0.27 -5.45 -2.95
C PHE A 78 0.89 -5.10 -1.61
N ARG A 79 1.85 -4.17 -1.63
CA ARG A 79 2.56 -3.72 -0.43
C ARG A 79 2.60 -2.20 -0.39
N PHE A 80 2.16 -1.62 0.72
CA PHE A 80 2.15 -0.17 0.89
C PHE A 80 2.19 0.26 2.35
N GLN A 81 2.43 1.55 2.58
CA GLN A 81 2.31 2.20 3.88
C GLN A 81 1.11 3.15 3.91
N LEU A 82 0.53 3.41 5.08
CA LEU A 82 -0.67 4.24 5.20
C LEU A 82 -0.35 5.75 5.35
N TYR A 83 0.87 6.12 5.77
CA TYR A 83 1.24 7.51 6.08
C TYR A 83 0.91 8.46 4.92
N ASN A 84 0.01 9.42 5.19
CA ASN A 84 -0.51 10.41 4.23
C ASN A 84 -1.20 9.83 2.97
N GLN A 85 -1.51 8.53 2.94
CA GLN A 85 -2.13 7.88 1.78
C GLN A 85 -3.18 6.82 2.13
N ALA A 86 -3.57 6.72 3.41
CA ALA A 86 -4.49 5.71 3.91
C ALA A 86 -5.77 5.64 3.05
N SER A 87 -6.41 6.77 2.77
CA SER A 87 -7.64 6.76 1.98
C SER A 87 -7.45 6.23 0.57
N ALA A 88 -6.44 6.72 -0.13
CA ALA A 88 -6.16 6.32 -1.49
C ALA A 88 -5.84 4.82 -1.58
N MET A 89 -5.06 4.27 -0.65
CA MET A 89 -4.68 2.86 -0.69
C MET A 89 -5.86 1.95 -0.31
N LEU A 90 -6.60 2.30 0.74
CA LEU A 90 -7.74 1.52 1.22
C LEU A 90 -8.94 1.55 0.24
N ASP A 91 -9.09 2.62 -0.55
CA ASP A 91 -10.06 2.72 -1.65
C ASP A 91 -9.74 1.80 -2.84
N LEU A 92 -8.47 1.45 -3.05
CA LEU A 92 -8.05 0.60 -4.17
C LEU A 92 -8.21 -0.89 -3.88
N LEU A 93 -8.13 -1.31 -2.61
CA LEU A 93 -8.14 -2.72 -2.22
C LEU A 93 -9.37 -3.49 -2.77
N PRO A 94 -10.62 -2.98 -2.69
CA PRO A 94 -11.78 -3.70 -3.23
C PRO A 94 -11.76 -3.89 -4.75
N LEU A 95 -10.87 -3.20 -5.47
CA LEU A 95 -10.76 -3.28 -6.93
C LEU A 95 -9.77 -4.35 -7.41
N MET A 96 -9.07 -5.03 -6.48
CA MET A 96 -8.04 -6.01 -6.79
C MET A 96 -8.56 -7.44 -6.64
N ASP A 97 -9.29 -7.91 -7.65
CA ASP A 97 -10.00 -9.20 -7.60
C ASP A 97 -9.10 -10.42 -7.32
N ASN A 98 -7.83 -10.37 -7.75
CA ASN A 98 -6.87 -11.48 -7.63
C ASN A 98 -5.85 -11.30 -6.49
N LEU A 99 -6.04 -10.30 -5.63
CA LEU A 99 -5.09 -10.00 -4.56
C LEU A 99 -5.03 -11.16 -3.54
N CYS A 100 -3.91 -11.85 -3.49
CA CYS A 100 -3.72 -13.00 -2.60
C CYS A 100 -2.76 -12.71 -1.44
N ARG A 101 -1.86 -11.74 -1.60
CA ARG A 101 -0.93 -11.28 -0.55
C ARG A 101 -1.02 -9.77 -0.36
N LEU A 102 -1.21 -9.38 0.89
CA LEU A 102 -1.33 -7.98 1.29
C LEU A 102 -0.33 -7.70 2.41
N ASP A 103 0.45 -6.64 2.27
CA ASP A 103 1.41 -6.15 3.27
C ASP A 103 1.16 -4.67 3.51
N ILE A 104 0.79 -4.31 4.73
CA ILE A 104 0.42 -2.94 5.11
C ILE A 104 1.32 -2.48 6.25
N THR A 105 2.06 -1.41 6.02
CA THR A 105 2.64 -0.63 7.12
C THR A 105 1.59 0.33 7.65
N CYS A 106 1.21 0.14 8.90
CA CYS A 106 0.19 0.87 9.65
C CYS A 106 0.83 2.05 10.39
N ASP A 107 1.18 3.10 9.65
CA ASP A 107 1.87 4.30 10.11
C ASP A 107 1.01 5.57 9.96
N ALA A 108 -0.32 5.42 10.02
CA ALA A 108 -1.27 6.52 9.94
C ALA A 108 -2.46 6.31 10.88
N ASP A 109 -3.10 7.43 11.23
CA ASP A 109 -4.42 7.44 11.83
C ASP A 109 -5.49 7.09 10.77
N VAL A 110 -6.22 6.01 11.01
CA VAL A 110 -7.30 5.52 10.15
C VAL A 110 -8.67 5.60 10.83
N GLU A 111 -8.81 6.30 11.97
CA GLU A 111 -10.08 6.40 12.72
C GLU A 111 -11.25 6.92 11.87
N GLN A 112 -10.95 7.70 10.82
CA GLN A 112 -11.97 8.24 9.90
C GLN A 112 -12.51 7.20 8.90
N PHE A 113 -11.91 6.02 8.81
CA PHE A 113 -12.42 4.93 7.98
C PHE A 113 -13.52 4.18 8.71
N GLU A 114 -14.78 4.47 8.36
CA GLU A 114 -15.95 3.81 8.98
C GLU A 114 -16.52 2.66 8.14
N ARG A 115 -15.75 2.13 7.18
CA ARG A 115 -16.22 1.05 6.30
C ARG A 115 -15.34 -0.19 6.42
N ILE A 116 -16.00 -1.34 6.31
CA ILE A 116 -15.35 -2.63 6.18
C ILE A 116 -14.91 -2.82 4.72
N ILE A 117 -13.70 -3.32 4.53
CA ILE A 117 -13.05 -3.60 3.26
C ILE A 117 -13.06 -5.12 3.08
N GLU A 118 -13.91 -5.57 2.17
CA GLU A 118 -14.06 -6.97 1.81
C GLU A 118 -12.89 -7.43 0.93
N LEU A 119 -12.14 -8.42 1.39
CA LEU A 119 -10.96 -8.95 0.70
C LEU A 119 -11.03 -10.47 0.61
N PRO A 120 -11.99 -11.02 -0.16
CA PRO A 120 -12.29 -12.44 -0.15
C PRO A 120 -11.16 -13.31 -0.69
N THR A 121 -10.22 -12.78 -1.49
CA THR A 121 -9.14 -13.56 -2.11
C THR A 121 -7.82 -13.53 -1.33
N VAL A 122 -7.68 -12.63 -0.34
CA VAL A 122 -6.45 -12.47 0.43
C VAL A 122 -6.25 -13.68 1.35
N ALA A 123 -5.18 -14.43 1.09
CA ALA A 123 -4.79 -15.60 1.86
C ALA A 123 -3.61 -15.35 2.79
N SER A 124 -2.84 -14.29 2.54
CA SER A 124 -1.68 -13.89 3.35
C SER A 124 -1.74 -12.40 3.65
N LEU A 125 -1.81 -12.05 4.93
CA LEU A 125 -1.77 -10.68 5.41
C LEU A 125 -0.54 -10.46 6.28
N THR A 126 0.20 -9.40 6.00
CA THR A 126 1.20 -8.83 6.91
C THR A 126 0.73 -7.44 7.31
N LEU A 127 0.62 -7.18 8.60
CA LEU A 127 0.41 -5.84 9.15
C LEU A 127 1.62 -5.47 9.99
N ARG A 128 2.16 -4.27 9.77
CA ARG A 128 3.33 -3.77 10.49
C ARG A 128 2.98 -2.45 11.14
N ASP A 129 3.02 -2.36 12.46
CA ASP A 129 2.91 -1.06 13.12
C ASP A 129 4.19 -0.28 12.85
N GLY A 130 4.04 0.91 12.26
CA GLY A 130 5.15 1.86 12.13
C GLY A 130 5.49 2.51 13.47
N GLU A 131 6.35 3.52 13.45
CA GLU A 131 6.73 4.22 14.68
C GLU A 131 5.51 4.89 15.34
N SER A 132 4.98 4.27 16.40
CA SER A 132 4.20 4.91 17.49
C SER A 132 2.70 5.13 17.30
N PHE A 133 2.00 4.41 16.42
CA PHE A 133 0.55 4.64 16.23
C PHE A 133 -0.38 3.62 16.90
N ASN A 134 0.11 2.45 17.32
CA ASN A 134 -0.77 1.36 17.77
C ASN A 134 -1.93 1.12 16.78
N ALA A 135 -1.65 1.27 15.49
CA ALA A 135 -2.66 1.31 14.44
C ALA A 135 -3.11 -0.08 14.01
N LEU A 136 -2.40 -1.13 14.44
CA LEU A 136 -2.70 -2.51 14.06
C LEU A 136 -4.15 -2.94 14.35
N PRO A 137 -4.74 -2.75 15.56
CA PRO A 137 -6.13 -3.11 15.81
C PRO A 137 -7.13 -2.33 14.96
N LEU A 138 -6.85 -1.05 14.72
CA LEU A 138 -7.72 -0.18 13.92
C LEU A 138 -7.73 -0.68 12.48
N VAL A 139 -6.56 -0.84 11.85
CA VAL A 139 -6.45 -1.35 10.48
C VAL A 139 -7.04 -2.75 10.37
N TRP A 140 -6.78 -3.64 11.32
CA TRP A 140 -7.37 -4.98 11.35
C TRP A 140 -8.90 -4.93 11.34
N SER A 141 -9.51 -4.05 12.15
CA SER A 141 -10.97 -3.93 12.23
C SER A 141 -11.64 -3.48 10.93
N LEU A 142 -10.88 -2.89 10.01
CA LEU A 142 -11.35 -2.47 8.70
C LEU A 142 -11.34 -3.60 7.67
N LEU A 143 -10.63 -4.70 7.91
CA LEU A 143 -10.44 -5.75 6.91
C LEU A 143 -11.33 -6.96 7.20
N HIS A 144 -12.11 -7.38 6.20
CA HIS A 144 -12.84 -8.65 6.24
C HIS A 144 -12.18 -9.66 5.30
N LEU A 145 -11.72 -10.79 5.86
CA LEU A 145 -10.80 -11.72 5.20
C LEU A 145 -11.28 -13.17 5.36
N ASP A 146 -12.16 -13.62 4.45
CA ASP A 146 -12.75 -14.97 4.52
C ASP A 146 -11.77 -16.11 4.24
N ASN A 147 -10.67 -15.84 3.54
CA ASN A 147 -9.73 -16.85 3.07
C ASN A 147 -8.32 -16.76 3.71
N LEU A 148 -8.20 -16.03 4.83
CA LEU A 148 -6.91 -15.82 5.48
C LEU A 148 -6.31 -17.13 6.01
N ARG A 149 -5.09 -17.45 5.56
CA ARG A 149 -4.33 -18.65 5.97
C ARG A 149 -3.02 -18.31 6.68
N MET A 150 -2.48 -17.13 6.39
CA MET A 150 -1.24 -16.64 6.97
C MET A 150 -1.44 -15.21 7.45
N LEU A 151 -1.18 -14.99 8.74
CA LEU A 151 -1.19 -13.69 9.36
C LEU A 151 0.18 -13.44 10.00
N SER A 152 0.83 -12.36 9.59
CA SER A 152 2.04 -11.85 10.23
C SER A 152 1.74 -10.47 10.80
N LEU A 153 2.02 -10.30 12.09
CA LEU A 153 1.86 -9.02 12.77
C LEU A 153 3.21 -8.64 13.37
N SER A 154 3.70 -7.44 13.07
CA SER A 154 4.98 -6.95 13.57
C SER A 154 4.86 -5.52 14.08
N TYR A 155 5.58 -5.21 15.15
CA TYR A 155 5.76 -3.84 15.63
C TYR A 155 7.18 -3.39 15.29
N GLU A 156 7.30 -2.33 14.50
CA GLU A 156 8.58 -1.72 14.16
C GLU A 156 8.79 -0.52 15.11
N GLY A 157 9.35 -0.76 16.31
CA GLY A 157 9.64 0.31 17.27
C GLY A 157 9.74 -0.14 18.74
N ASN A 158 9.99 0.82 19.64
CA ASN A 158 10.02 0.60 21.09
C ASN A 158 8.62 0.63 21.71
N ILE A 159 7.70 -0.18 21.19
CA ILE A 159 6.35 -0.28 21.76
C ILE A 159 6.42 -1.19 22.98
N LEU A 160 6.22 -0.60 24.15
CA LEU A 160 6.31 -1.29 25.44
C LEU A 160 5.12 -2.23 25.68
N ASP A 161 3.93 -1.84 25.20
CA ASP A 161 2.67 -2.57 25.38
C ASP A 161 1.91 -2.67 24.04
N PRO A 162 2.20 -3.67 23.19
CA PRO A 162 1.53 -3.83 21.90
C PRO A 162 0.05 -4.17 22.08
N ALA A 163 -0.82 -3.37 21.44
CA ALA A 163 -2.25 -3.66 21.35
C ALA A 163 -2.51 -4.60 20.17
N TRP A 164 -2.69 -5.89 20.45
CA TRP A 164 -2.97 -6.88 19.42
C TRP A 164 -4.45 -6.84 19.00
N PRO A 165 -4.77 -7.12 17.72
CA PRO A 165 -6.15 -7.25 17.31
C PRO A 165 -6.87 -8.38 18.07
N CYS A 166 -8.01 -8.07 18.69
CA CYS A 166 -8.84 -9.08 19.34
C CYS A 166 -9.63 -9.88 18.30
N CYS A 167 -9.73 -11.20 18.50
CA CYS A 167 -10.56 -12.11 17.72
C CYS A 167 -12.06 -11.91 17.99
#